data_AF-D9R8G7-F1
#
_entry.id   AF-D9R8G7-F1
#
_cell.length_a   1.000
_cell.length_b   1.000
_cell.length_c   1.000
_cell.angle_alpha   90.00
_cell.angle_beta   90.00
_cell.angle_gamma   90.00
#
_symmetry.space_group_name_H-M   'P 1'
#
loop_
_entity.id
_entity.type
_entity.pdbx_description
1 polymer ?
#
loop_
_entity_poly.entity_id
_entity_poly.type
_entity_poly.pdbx_seq_one_letter_code
_entity_poly.pdbx_strand_id
1 'polypeptide(L)'
;MDKIIDNKISKKERILSFCIYAFFILYIVFLLRITLFKQAPMYNLFAAIGASERTISIIPFKSIFDMISTDVSLMRILENVLGNIIIFIPFGLLLPIILKKENKNIILNGVIFSAFIEIIQFILGLGSTDIDDLIFNTIGVITGYLLFTTIKKQSKSNLSFLISMTVLVFISGSIAFGILFVNNTDLFLISPRETTVENREFVQDFIETQNYLSGKFVEVKDSTLTVEKRVQNASEKKELMDVKITPDSRIYICYVKIDYFFSTVSGEHQRYEQILYSDFISNESEVIKKGNNVSIWSSDGKKVDNLVVFEWLE
;
A
#
# COMPACT_ATOMS: atom_id res chain seq x y z
N MET A 1 18.60 -28.17 54.73
CA MET A 1 17.92 -26.90 55.10
C MET A 1 18.33 -25.89 54.04
N ASP A 2 17.85 -26.13 52.81
CA ASP A 2 18.25 -25.39 51.63
C ASP A 2 17.41 -24.13 51.55
N LYS A 3 18.06 -22.99 51.80
CA LYS A 3 17.51 -21.68 51.50
C LYS A 3 17.29 -21.60 49.98
N ILE A 4 16.07 -21.88 49.58
CA ILE A 4 15.46 -21.37 48.35
C ILE A 4 15.63 -19.84 48.41
N ILE A 5 16.66 -19.33 47.74
CA ILE A 5 16.79 -17.91 47.45
C ILE A 5 15.71 -17.63 46.41
N ASP A 6 14.52 -17.33 46.91
CA ASP A 6 13.42 -16.77 46.14
C ASP A 6 13.88 -15.38 45.72
N ASN A 7 14.53 -15.31 44.56
CA ASN A 7 15.09 -14.08 44.02
C ASN A 7 13.91 -13.22 43.57
N LYS A 8 13.36 -12.46 44.52
CA LYS A 8 12.16 -11.65 44.35
C LYS A 8 12.41 -10.66 43.21
N ILE A 9 11.85 -10.97 42.02
CA ILE A 9 11.98 -10.15 40.81
C ILE A 9 11.69 -8.69 41.18
N SER A 10 12.64 -7.82 40.90
CA SER A 10 12.55 -6.42 41.27
C SER A 10 11.38 -5.74 40.56
N LYS A 11 10.82 -4.68 41.16
CA LYS A 11 9.72 -3.90 40.54
C LYS A 11 10.10 -3.44 39.12
N LYS A 12 11.38 -3.08 38.90
CA LYS A 12 11.90 -2.64 37.60
C LYS A 12 11.87 -3.77 36.55
N GLU A 13 12.30 -4.97 36.89
CA GLU A 13 12.27 -6.12 35.97
C GLU A 13 10.85 -6.52 35.59
N ARG A 14 9.89 -6.40 36.52
CA ARG A 14 8.46 -6.64 36.22
C ARG A 14 7.93 -5.64 35.20
N ILE A 15 8.24 -4.35 35.36
CA ILE A 15 7.83 -3.29 34.43
C ILE A 15 8.44 -3.53 33.05
N LEU A 16 9.76 -3.79 32.97
CA LEU A 16 10.43 -4.05 31.69
C LEU A 16 9.88 -5.29 30.99
N SER A 17 9.63 -6.36 31.75
CA SER A 17 8.99 -7.56 31.20
C SER A 17 7.63 -7.20 30.63
N PHE A 18 6.78 -6.49 31.37
CA PHE A 18 5.47 -6.05 30.90
C PHE A 18 5.57 -5.23 29.59
N CYS A 19 6.51 -4.29 29.49
CA CYS A 19 6.76 -3.54 28.26
C CYS A 19 7.13 -4.46 27.08
N ILE A 20 7.96 -5.47 27.31
CA ILE A 20 8.32 -6.46 26.28
C ILE A 20 7.10 -7.29 25.85
N TYR A 21 6.25 -7.72 26.79
CA TYR A 21 5.00 -8.43 26.44
C TYR A 21 4.06 -7.54 25.62
N ALA A 22 3.86 -6.28 26.05
CA ALA A 22 3.02 -5.33 25.33
C ALA A 22 3.56 -5.07 23.91
N PHE A 23 4.88 -4.87 23.78
CA PHE A 23 5.51 -4.71 22.47
C PHE A 23 5.34 -5.97 21.62
N PHE A 24 5.54 -7.16 22.17
CA PHE A 24 5.40 -8.41 21.42
C PHE A 24 3.99 -8.57 20.86
N ILE A 25 2.95 -8.23 21.63
CA ILE A 25 1.56 -8.24 21.15
C ILE A 25 1.36 -7.25 20.01
N LEU A 26 1.81 -5.99 20.19
CA LEU A 26 1.72 -4.97 19.15
C LEU A 26 2.45 -5.41 17.87
N TYR A 27 3.66 -5.95 18.03
CA TYR A 27 4.46 -6.51 16.94
C TYR A 27 3.74 -7.65 16.21
N ILE A 28 3.12 -8.60 16.91
CA ILE A 28 2.37 -9.68 16.27
C ILE A 28 1.20 -9.13 15.45
N VAL A 29 0.49 -8.11 15.95
CA VAL A 29 -0.57 -7.44 15.18
C VAL A 29 -0.01 -6.81 13.89
N PHE A 30 1.11 -6.10 13.98
CA PHE A 30 1.80 -5.54 12.81
C PHE A 30 2.29 -6.61 11.84
N LEU A 31 2.90 -7.68 12.33
CA LEU A 31 3.39 -8.79 11.53
C LEU A 31 2.25 -9.42 10.75
N LEU A 32 1.13 -9.74 11.41
CA LEU A 32 -0.05 -10.31 10.75
C LEU A 32 -0.64 -9.32 9.73
N ARG A 33 -0.68 -8.03 10.04
CA ARG A 33 -1.15 -6.99 9.12
C ARG A 33 -0.31 -6.91 7.84
N ILE A 34 1.02 -6.92 7.97
CA ILE A 34 1.96 -6.79 6.86
C ILE A 34 2.02 -8.07 6.03
N THR A 35 2.04 -9.24 6.68
CA THR A 35 2.14 -10.53 5.98
C THR A 35 0.83 -10.93 5.30
N LEU A 36 -0.31 -10.86 6.01
CA LEU A 36 -1.59 -11.31 5.46
C LEU A 36 -2.21 -10.28 4.50
N PHE A 37 -2.15 -8.99 4.82
CA PHE A 37 -2.96 -7.97 4.16
C PHE A 37 -2.14 -6.95 3.36
N LYS A 38 -1.00 -7.36 2.78
CA LYS A 38 -0.07 -6.46 2.06
C LYS A 38 -0.70 -5.61 0.94
N GLN A 39 -1.84 -6.04 0.38
CA GLN A 39 -2.52 -5.37 -0.74
C GLN A 39 -3.81 -4.62 -0.33
N ALA A 40 -4.18 -4.65 0.95
CA ALA A 40 -5.42 -4.04 1.45
C ALA A 40 -5.11 -2.74 2.22
N PRO A 41 -5.85 -1.64 2.00
CA PRO A 41 -5.79 -0.48 2.89
C PRO A 41 -6.50 -0.77 4.22
N MET A 42 -6.19 0.00 5.28
CA MET A 42 -6.70 -0.31 6.63
C MET A 42 -8.22 -0.15 6.73
N TYR A 43 -8.81 0.82 6.03
CA TYR A 43 -10.26 1.03 6.00
C TYR A 43 -11.04 -0.12 5.34
N ASN A 44 -10.38 -0.97 4.55
CA ASN A 44 -11.04 -2.06 3.82
C ASN A 44 -10.21 -3.35 3.78
N LEU A 45 -9.71 -3.76 4.95
CA LEU A 45 -8.94 -4.98 5.13
C LEU A 45 -9.62 -6.24 4.55
N PHE A 46 -10.94 -6.34 4.72
CA PHE A 46 -11.71 -7.51 4.31
C PHE A 46 -11.95 -7.61 2.80
N ALA A 47 -11.84 -6.50 2.04
CA ALA A 47 -11.96 -6.56 0.59
C ALA A 47 -10.83 -7.35 -0.08
N ALA A 48 -9.70 -7.57 0.60
CA ALA A 48 -8.64 -8.42 0.08
C ALA A 48 -8.98 -9.91 0.14
N ILE A 49 -9.94 -10.34 0.97
CA ILE A 49 -10.32 -11.74 1.09
C ILE A 49 -10.95 -12.22 -0.22
N GLY A 50 -10.31 -13.20 -0.85
CA GLY A 50 -10.73 -13.74 -2.15
C GLY A 50 -10.47 -12.81 -3.34
N ALA A 51 -9.78 -11.68 -3.15
CA ALA A 51 -9.47 -10.74 -4.22
C ALA A 51 -8.30 -11.21 -5.10
N SER A 52 -7.43 -12.07 -4.57
CA SER A 52 -6.27 -12.59 -5.30
C SER A 52 -6.48 -14.04 -5.73
N GLU A 53 -5.90 -14.39 -6.88
CA GLU A 53 -5.79 -15.79 -7.29
C GLU A 53 -4.98 -16.59 -6.27
N ARG A 54 -5.44 -17.80 -6.00
CA ARG A 54 -4.79 -18.72 -5.07
C ARG A 54 -3.72 -19.51 -5.81
N THR A 55 -2.47 -19.16 -5.60
CA THR A 55 -1.32 -19.88 -6.14
C THR A 55 -0.49 -20.48 -5.02
N ILE A 56 0.15 -21.62 -5.29
CA ILE A 56 1.07 -22.26 -4.35
C ILE A 56 2.40 -22.51 -5.07
N SER A 57 3.47 -21.93 -4.54
CA SER A 57 4.84 -22.22 -4.97
C SER A 57 5.51 -23.13 -3.93
N ILE A 58 5.72 -24.39 -4.31
CA ILE A 58 6.36 -25.40 -3.44
C ILE A 58 7.82 -25.67 -3.81
N ILE A 59 8.29 -25.16 -4.95
CA ILE A 59 9.65 -25.36 -5.43
C ILE A 59 10.51 -24.24 -4.86
N PRO A 60 11.49 -24.54 -3.98
CA PRO A 60 12.33 -23.52 -3.39
C PRO A 60 13.06 -22.70 -4.44
N PHE A 61 13.11 -21.39 -4.21
CA PHE A 61 13.74 -20.34 -4.98
C PHE A 61 13.13 -20.10 -6.36
N LYS A 62 12.08 -20.82 -6.74
CA LYS A 62 11.42 -20.67 -8.05
C LYS A 62 10.94 -19.24 -8.26
N SER A 63 10.28 -18.65 -7.28
CA SER A 63 9.72 -17.30 -7.38
C SER A 63 10.82 -16.25 -7.57
N ILE A 64 11.97 -16.43 -6.93
CA ILE A 64 13.14 -15.57 -7.13
C ILE A 64 13.71 -15.73 -8.54
N PHE A 65 13.86 -16.97 -9.02
CA PHE A 65 14.32 -17.22 -10.40
C PHE A 65 13.35 -16.65 -11.43
N ASP A 66 12.04 -16.74 -11.21
CA ASP A 66 11.02 -16.18 -12.08
C ASP A 66 11.13 -14.63 -12.11
N MET A 67 11.35 -13.98 -10.96
CA MET A 67 11.57 -12.54 -10.88
C MET A 67 12.85 -12.10 -11.61
N ILE A 68 13.95 -12.84 -11.46
CA ILE A 68 15.20 -12.56 -12.18
C ILE A 68 15.01 -12.71 -13.69
N SER A 69 14.28 -13.74 -14.12
CA SER A 69 14.04 -14.04 -15.53
C SER A 69 13.09 -13.07 -16.22
N THR A 70 12.33 -12.28 -15.44
CA THR A 70 11.35 -11.29 -15.92
C THR A 70 11.84 -9.85 -15.77
N ASP A 71 13.15 -9.65 -15.61
CA ASP A 71 13.81 -8.34 -15.46
C ASP A 71 13.24 -7.48 -14.31
N VAL A 72 12.74 -8.13 -13.25
CA VAL A 72 12.35 -7.42 -12.03
C VAL A 72 13.58 -6.80 -11.39
N SER A 73 13.45 -5.55 -10.91
CA SER A 73 14.58 -4.83 -10.31
C SER A 73 15.19 -5.58 -9.13
N LEU A 74 16.53 -5.55 -9.03
CA LEU A 74 17.28 -6.17 -7.93
C LEU A 74 16.77 -5.69 -6.57
N MET A 75 16.44 -4.40 -6.46
CA MET A 75 15.92 -3.81 -5.23
C MET A 75 14.63 -4.50 -4.77
N ARG A 76 13.70 -4.78 -5.68
CA ARG A 76 12.43 -5.43 -5.34
C ARG A 76 12.61 -6.90 -4.95
N ILE A 77 13.57 -7.60 -5.56
CA ILE A 77 13.94 -8.96 -5.16
C ILE A 77 14.52 -8.94 -3.74
N LEU A 78 15.42 -8.01 -3.46
CA LEU A 78 16.01 -7.84 -2.12
C LEU A 78 14.96 -7.47 -1.07
N GLU A 79 14.01 -6.60 -1.40
CA GLU A 79 12.90 -6.23 -0.52
C GLU A 79 12.03 -7.45 -0.16
N ASN A 80 11.72 -8.32 -1.12
CA ASN A 80 10.98 -9.55 -0.84
C ASN A 80 11.76 -10.48 0.10
N VAL A 81 13.02 -10.75 -0.20
CA VAL A 81 13.86 -11.67 0.60
C VAL A 81 14.14 -11.10 1.99
N LEU A 82 14.70 -9.88 2.05
CA LEU A 82 15.10 -9.26 3.30
C LEU A 82 13.89 -8.85 4.13
N GLY A 83 12.78 -8.44 3.51
CA GLY A 83 11.55 -8.09 4.20
C GLY A 83 11.01 -9.25 5.04
N ASN A 84 10.93 -10.45 4.45
CA ASN A 84 10.51 -11.67 5.13
C ASN A 84 11.48 -12.08 6.25
N ILE A 85 12.79 -12.00 6.02
CA ILE A 85 13.78 -12.29 7.08
C ILE A 85 13.64 -11.29 8.23
N ILE A 86 13.67 -9.99 7.94
CA ILE A 86 13.73 -8.92 8.94
C ILE A 86 12.47 -8.90 9.80
N ILE A 87 11.28 -9.10 9.21
CA ILE A 87 10.03 -9.04 9.97
C ILE A 87 9.90 -10.19 10.98
N PHE A 88 10.58 -11.32 10.78
CA PHE A 88 10.60 -12.46 11.72
C PHE A 88 11.75 -12.45 12.73
N ILE A 89 12.73 -11.54 12.61
CA ILE A 89 13.81 -11.41 13.62
C ILE A 89 13.25 -11.10 15.02
N PRO A 90 12.32 -10.13 15.20
CA PRO A 90 11.76 -9.86 16.52
C PRO A 90 11.01 -11.06 17.12
N PHE A 91 10.41 -11.92 16.29
CA PHE A 91 9.77 -13.16 16.76
C PHE A 91 10.79 -14.09 17.41
N GLY A 92 11.88 -14.43 16.71
CA GLY A 92 12.93 -15.30 17.25
C GLY A 92 13.65 -14.70 18.47
N LEU A 93 13.77 -13.37 18.50
CA LEU A 93 14.40 -12.61 19.57
C LEU A 93 13.55 -12.58 20.86
N LEU A 94 12.24 -12.38 20.73
CA LEU A 94 11.34 -12.15 21.87
C LEU A 94 10.68 -13.43 22.37
N LEU A 95 10.40 -14.40 21.50
CA LEU A 95 9.68 -15.62 21.87
C LEU A 95 10.31 -16.39 23.05
N PRO A 96 11.65 -16.49 23.21
CA PRO A 96 12.24 -17.14 24.37
C PRO A 96 11.86 -16.49 25.72
N ILE A 97 11.69 -15.16 25.73
CA ILE A 97 11.28 -14.38 26.90
C ILE A 97 9.81 -14.62 27.22
N ILE A 98 8.97 -14.64 26.18
CA ILE A 98 7.52 -14.85 26.29
C ILE A 98 7.19 -16.27 26.77
N LEU A 99 7.85 -17.28 26.19
CA LEU A 99 7.64 -18.68 26.55
C LEU A 99 8.45 -19.11 27.78
N LYS A 100 9.37 -18.26 28.26
CA LYS A 100 10.34 -18.59 29.33
C LYS A 100 11.11 -19.89 29.02
N LYS A 101 11.44 -20.10 27.74
CA LYS A 101 12.12 -21.29 27.20
C LYS A 101 13.23 -20.86 26.27
N GLU A 102 14.42 -21.41 26.48
CA GLU A 102 15.63 -20.99 25.76
C GLU A 102 16.20 -22.09 24.87
N ASN A 103 15.37 -23.03 24.44
CA ASN A 103 15.79 -24.18 23.65
C ASN A 103 15.51 -23.98 22.16
N LYS A 104 16.03 -24.90 21.34
CA LYS A 104 15.86 -24.88 19.88
C LYS A 104 14.40 -25.02 19.43
N ASN A 105 13.46 -25.36 20.33
CA ASN A 105 12.03 -25.41 20.00
C ASN A 105 11.48 -24.02 19.64
N ILE A 106 12.18 -22.93 19.98
CA ILE A 106 11.85 -21.58 19.51
C ILE A 106 11.86 -21.50 17.98
N ILE A 107 12.84 -22.16 17.35
CA ILE A 107 12.92 -22.22 15.88
C ILE A 107 11.73 -23.00 15.33
N LEU A 108 11.43 -24.17 15.91
CA LEU A 108 10.27 -24.97 15.50
C LEU A 108 8.95 -24.20 15.65
N ASN A 109 8.75 -23.48 16.75
CA ASN A 109 7.57 -22.64 16.94
C ASN A 109 7.47 -21.54 15.88
N GLY A 110 8.61 -20.95 15.49
CA GLY A 110 8.67 -19.98 14.40
C GLY A 110 8.31 -20.57 13.04
N VAL A 111 8.83 -21.76 12.73
CA VAL A 111 8.48 -22.50 11.50
C VAL A 111 6.97 -22.81 11.48
N ILE A 112 6.42 -23.32 12.58
CA ILE A 112 4.98 -23.62 12.68
C ILE A 112 4.15 -22.35 12.53
N PHE A 113 4.55 -21.25 13.16
CA PHE A 113 3.82 -19.98 13.07
C PHE A 113 3.88 -19.39 11.65
N SER A 114 5.04 -19.44 10.99
CA SER A 114 5.17 -19.00 9.60
C SER A 114 4.34 -19.88 8.66
N ALA A 115 4.37 -21.20 8.84
CA ALA A 115 3.54 -22.11 8.03
C ALA A 115 2.04 -21.86 8.26
N PHE A 116 1.64 -21.53 9.49
CA PHE A 116 0.27 -21.16 9.80
C PHE A 116 -0.18 -19.88 9.07
N ILE A 117 0.70 -18.87 8.95
CA ILE A 117 0.44 -17.65 8.18
C ILE A 117 0.23 -17.98 6.70
N GLU A 118 1.12 -18.76 6.10
CA GLU A 118 1.00 -19.21 4.71
C GLU A 118 -0.33 -19.94 4.45
N ILE A 119 -0.72 -20.84 5.35
CA ILE A 119 -2.00 -21.56 5.26
C ILE A 119 -3.19 -20.59 5.32
N ILE A 120 -3.14 -19.59 6.21
CA ILE A 120 -4.20 -18.56 6.28
C ILE A 120 -4.28 -17.78 4.98
N GLN A 121 -3.14 -17.35 4.40
CA GLN A 121 -3.13 -16.60 3.14
C GLN A 121 -3.79 -17.40 2.02
N PHE A 122 -3.48 -18.69 1.92
CA PHE A 122 -4.11 -19.58 0.94
C PHE A 122 -5.63 -19.71 1.15
N ILE A 123 -6.06 -20.00 2.39
CA ILE A 123 -7.48 -20.20 2.72
C ILE A 123 -8.29 -18.93 2.44
N LEU A 124 -7.74 -17.77 2.82
CA LEU A 124 -8.41 -16.48 2.63
C LEU A 124 -8.25 -15.91 1.22
N GLY A 125 -7.47 -16.55 0.34
CA GLY A 125 -7.22 -16.04 -1.02
C GLY A 125 -6.55 -14.66 -1.03
N LEU A 126 -5.58 -14.47 -0.14
CA LEU A 126 -4.85 -13.20 0.02
C LEU A 126 -3.61 -13.10 -0.89
N GLY A 127 -3.41 -14.11 -1.75
CA GLY A 127 -2.33 -14.14 -2.73
C GLY A 127 -1.72 -15.53 -2.90
N SER A 128 -0.43 -15.53 -3.26
CA SER A 128 0.38 -16.74 -3.38
C SER A 128 0.92 -17.16 -2.03
N THR A 129 0.81 -18.44 -1.73
CA THR A 129 1.61 -19.11 -0.70
C THR A 129 2.94 -19.52 -1.30
N ASP A 130 4.04 -19.26 -0.59
CA ASP A 130 5.38 -19.52 -1.09
C ASP A 130 6.25 -20.24 -0.05
N ILE A 131 6.89 -21.33 -0.47
CA ILE A 131 7.87 -22.04 0.36
C ILE A 131 9.08 -21.14 0.68
N ASP A 132 9.40 -20.19 -0.20
CA ASP A 132 10.49 -19.24 0.01
C ASP A 132 10.20 -18.32 1.19
N ASP A 133 8.96 -17.87 1.35
CA ASP A 133 8.52 -17.06 2.48
C ASP A 133 8.72 -17.84 3.80
N LEU A 134 8.33 -19.11 3.84
CA LEU A 134 8.58 -19.99 5.00
C LEU A 134 10.08 -20.12 5.31
N ILE A 135 10.93 -20.31 4.29
CA ILE A 135 12.38 -20.43 4.44
C ILE A 135 12.97 -19.13 5.00
N PHE A 136 12.62 -17.97 4.42
CA PHE A 136 13.14 -16.67 4.84
C PHE A 136 12.67 -16.27 6.22
N ASN A 137 11.40 -16.52 6.55
CA ASN A 137 10.87 -16.31 7.89
C ASN A 137 11.61 -17.18 8.91
N THR A 138 11.92 -18.44 8.56
CA THR A 138 12.72 -19.34 9.40
C THR A 138 14.13 -18.80 9.64
N ILE A 139 14.79 -18.27 8.60
CA ILE A 139 16.10 -17.61 8.72
C ILE A 139 16.01 -16.38 9.64
N GLY A 140 14.93 -15.60 9.55
CA GLY A 140 14.63 -14.49 10.45
C GLY A 140 14.55 -14.95 11.91
N VAL A 141 13.79 -16.02 12.18
CA VAL A 141 13.65 -16.60 13.53
C VAL A 141 14.99 -17.10 14.06
N ILE A 142 15.79 -17.78 13.25
CA ILE A 142 17.13 -18.25 13.64
C ILE A 142 18.02 -17.05 14.00
N THR A 143 18.05 -16.03 13.16
CA THR A 143 18.81 -14.79 13.39
C THR A 143 18.38 -14.12 14.70
N GLY A 144 17.08 -13.97 14.94
CA GLY A 144 16.54 -13.43 16.18
C GLY A 144 16.93 -14.23 17.42
N TYR A 145 16.85 -15.56 17.35
CA TYR A 145 17.23 -16.44 18.47
C TYR A 145 18.74 -16.37 18.76
N LEU A 146 19.58 -16.28 17.73
CA LEU A 146 21.04 -16.08 17.90
C LEU A 146 21.35 -14.73 18.57
N LEU A 147 20.63 -13.66 18.20
CA LEU A 147 20.75 -12.37 18.89
C LEU A 147 20.34 -12.48 20.36
N PHE A 148 19.21 -13.14 20.66
CA PHE A 148 18.76 -13.39 22.04
C PHE A 148 19.85 -14.08 22.86
N THR A 149 20.39 -15.20 22.38
CA THR A 149 21.41 -15.96 23.12
C THR A 149 22.70 -15.15 23.31
N THR A 150 23.09 -14.36 22.33
CA THR A 150 24.27 -13.48 22.38
C THR A 150 24.11 -12.38 23.43
N ILE A 151 22.99 -11.65 23.39
CA ILE A 151 22.69 -10.57 24.35
C ILE A 151 22.59 -11.14 25.77
N LYS A 152 21.92 -12.29 25.93
CA LYS A 152 21.80 -12.94 27.23
C LYS A 152 23.16 -13.36 27.80
N LYS A 153 24.03 -13.94 26.98
CA LYS A 153 25.40 -14.33 27.38
C LYS A 153 26.26 -13.14 27.80
N GLN A 154 26.10 -11.99 27.15
CA GLN A 154 26.88 -10.77 27.45
C GLN A 154 26.33 -10.00 28.66
N SER A 155 25.07 -10.22 29.02
CA SER A 155 24.39 -9.49 30.09
C SER A 155 24.87 -9.94 31.47
N LYS A 156 25.33 -8.98 32.29
CA LYS A 156 25.83 -9.25 33.66
C LYS A 156 24.73 -9.63 34.63
N SER A 157 23.49 -9.19 34.36
CA SER A 157 22.31 -9.46 35.18
C SER A 157 21.05 -9.54 34.32
N ASN A 158 19.99 -10.15 34.85
CA ASN A 158 18.68 -10.19 34.19
C ASN A 158 18.11 -8.78 33.94
N LEU A 159 18.32 -7.83 34.85
CA LEU A 159 17.94 -6.44 34.63
C LEU A 159 18.67 -5.82 33.43
N SER A 160 20.01 -6.01 33.31
CA SER A 160 20.76 -5.49 32.16
C SER A 160 20.29 -6.12 30.84
N PHE A 161 19.99 -7.42 30.86
CA PHE A 161 19.42 -8.13 29.72
C PHE A 161 18.09 -7.52 29.28
N LEU A 162 17.14 -7.35 30.21
CA LEU A 162 15.83 -6.78 29.90
C LEU A 162 15.93 -5.34 29.39
N ILE A 163 16.83 -4.51 29.94
CA ILE A 163 17.08 -3.16 29.44
C ILE A 163 17.57 -3.20 27.99
N SER A 164 18.60 -4.01 27.69
CA SER A 164 19.13 -4.16 26.33
C SER A 164 18.05 -4.62 25.34
N MET A 165 17.22 -5.58 25.75
CA MET A 165 16.10 -6.05 24.93
C MET A 165 15.07 -4.95 24.67
N THR A 166 14.64 -4.22 25.70
CA THR A 166 13.68 -3.13 25.56
C THR A 166 14.21 -2.04 24.64
N VAL A 167 15.47 -1.62 24.80
CA VAL A 167 16.09 -0.59 23.96
C VAL A 167 16.21 -1.06 22.51
N LEU A 168 16.72 -2.26 22.28
CA LEU A 168 16.88 -2.82 20.93
C LEU A 168 15.55 -2.88 20.18
N VAL A 169 14.52 -3.39 20.85
CA VAL A 169 13.18 -3.59 20.30
C VAL A 169 12.48 -2.26 20.04
N PHE A 170 12.62 -1.28 20.93
CA PHE A 170 12.05 0.05 20.75
C PHE A 170 12.71 0.81 19.58
N ILE A 171 14.04 0.79 19.49
CA ILE A 171 14.79 1.45 18.41
C ILE A 171 14.47 0.79 17.07
N SER A 172 14.61 -0.53 16.97
CA SER A 172 14.34 -1.25 15.73
C SER A 172 12.88 -1.13 15.29
N GLY A 173 11.93 -1.22 16.23
CA GLY A 173 10.51 -1.01 15.96
C GLY A 173 10.20 0.40 15.45
N SER A 174 10.81 1.43 16.04
CA SER A 174 10.62 2.83 15.61
C SER A 174 11.18 3.08 14.20
N ILE A 175 12.37 2.53 13.90
CA ILE A 175 12.97 2.61 12.56
C ILE A 175 12.10 1.89 11.54
N ALA A 176 11.68 0.65 11.83
CA ALA A 176 10.82 -0.13 10.94
C ALA A 176 9.49 0.57 10.68
N PHE A 177 8.86 1.13 11.72
CA PHE A 177 7.63 1.91 11.59
C PHE A 177 7.84 3.14 10.71
N GLY A 178 8.92 3.91 10.92
CA GLY A 178 9.23 5.08 10.10
C GLY A 178 9.41 4.75 8.62
N ILE A 179 10.16 3.69 8.31
CA ILE A 179 10.37 3.23 6.93
C ILE A 179 9.04 2.80 6.29
N LEU A 180 8.23 1.99 6.99
CA LEU A 180 6.93 1.55 6.49
C LEU A 180 5.97 2.73 6.28
N PHE A 181 5.96 3.68 7.20
CA PHE A 181 5.08 4.83 7.16
C PHE A 181 5.38 5.74 5.97
N VAL A 182 6.65 5.95 5.63
CA VAL A 182 7.08 6.79 4.51
C VAL A 182 6.89 6.07 3.16
N ASN A 183 7.25 4.79 3.09
CA ASN A 183 7.29 4.06 1.81
C ASN A 183 5.95 3.39 1.46
N ASN A 184 5.08 3.17 2.44
CA ASN A 184 3.83 2.42 2.28
C ASN A 184 2.69 3.12 3.03
N THR A 185 2.54 4.43 2.83
CA THR A 185 1.52 5.23 3.52
C THR A 185 0.10 4.71 3.27
N ASP A 186 -0.14 4.08 2.10
CA ASP A 186 -1.39 3.39 1.75
C ASP A 186 -1.87 2.39 2.81
N LEU A 187 -0.93 1.72 3.49
CA LEU A 187 -1.24 0.72 4.52
C LEU A 187 -1.93 1.33 5.74
N PHE A 188 -1.76 2.64 5.96
CA PHE A 188 -2.20 3.37 7.14
C PHE A 188 -3.45 4.24 6.90
N LEU A 189 -4.01 4.26 5.70
CA LEU A 189 -5.26 4.97 5.41
C LEU A 189 -6.45 4.38 6.15
N ILE A 190 -7.06 5.20 6.99
CA ILE A 190 -8.18 4.85 7.87
C ILE A 190 -9.53 5.15 7.19
N SER A 191 -9.56 5.99 6.16
CA SER A 191 -10.74 6.31 5.38
C SER A 191 -10.56 6.01 3.89
N PRO A 192 -11.63 5.67 3.16
CA PRO A 192 -11.61 5.66 1.70
C PRO A 192 -11.33 7.06 1.17
N ARG A 193 -10.96 7.12 -0.11
CA ARG A 193 -10.88 8.39 -0.83
C ARG A 193 -12.28 8.99 -0.95
N GLU A 194 -12.46 10.19 -0.44
CA GLU A 194 -13.69 10.94 -0.63
C GLU A 194 -13.52 11.89 -1.82
N THR A 195 -14.45 11.81 -2.76
CA THR A 195 -14.56 12.79 -3.85
C THR A 195 -15.71 13.73 -3.51
N THR A 196 -15.38 14.98 -3.22
CA THR A 196 -16.38 16.02 -3.00
C THR A 196 -16.48 16.90 -4.23
N VAL A 197 -17.71 17.23 -4.60
CA VAL A 197 -18.01 18.10 -5.76
C VAL A 197 -18.79 19.29 -5.24
N GLU A 198 -18.20 20.48 -5.26
CA GLU A 198 -18.76 21.69 -4.62
C GLU A 198 -20.11 22.08 -5.24
N ASN A 199 -20.19 22.10 -6.58
CA ASN A 199 -21.34 22.54 -7.35
C ASN A 199 -21.84 21.44 -8.28
N ARG A 200 -22.12 20.27 -7.68
CA ARG A 200 -22.53 19.06 -8.39
C ARG A 200 -23.78 19.29 -9.26
N GLU A 201 -24.67 20.19 -8.85
CA GLU A 201 -25.90 20.52 -9.58
C GLU A 201 -25.66 20.98 -11.04
N PHE A 202 -24.46 21.49 -11.38
CA PHE A 202 -24.15 21.95 -12.74
C PHE A 202 -23.95 20.82 -13.75
N VAL A 203 -23.58 19.63 -13.26
CA VAL A 203 -23.16 18.50 -14.10
C VAL A 203 -23.87 17.19 -13.76
N GLN A 204 -24.78 17.20 -12.77
CA GLN A 204 -25.45 16.01 -12.25
C GLN A 204 -26.25 15.24 -13.33
N ASP A 205 -26.74 15.93 -14.36
CA ASP A 205 -27.55 15.37 -15.44
C ASP A 205 -26.76 14.48 -16.41
N PHE A 206 -25.43 14.63 -16.49
CA PHE A 206 -24.60 13.84 -17.41
C PHE A 206 -23.36 13.20 -16.80
N ILE A 207 -22.80 13.72 -15.71
CA ILE A 207 -21.47 13.33 -15.22
C ILE A 207 -21.35 11.86 -14.81
N GLU A 208 -22.45 11.24 -14.38
CA GLU A 208 -22.51 9.82 -13.99
C GLU A 208 -22.86 8.90 -15.17
N THR A 209 -23.22 9.46 -16.33
CA THR A 209 -23.53 8.68 -17.53
C THR A 209 -22.25 8.28 -18.27
N GLN A 210 -22.30 7.18 -19.02
CA GLN A 210 -21.15 6.75 -19.81
C GLN A 210 -20.80 7.82 -20.86
N ASN A 211 -19.54 8.25 -20.86
CA ASN A 211 -19.04 9.20 -21.82
C ASN A 211 -18.79 8.55 -23.20
N TYR A 212 -18.85 9.38 -24.24
CA TYR A 212 -18.58 8.96 -25.61
C TYR A 212 -17.06 8.83 -25.86
N LEU A 213 -16.28 9.81 -25.39
CA LEU A 213 -14.83 9.86 -25.60
C LEU A 213 -14.12 10.46 -24.39
N SER A 214 -13.04 9.80 -23.94
CA SER A 214 -12.05 10.37 -23.03
C SER A 214 -10.67 10.35 -23.65
N GLY A 215 -9.90 11.39 -23.39
CA GLY A 215 -8.56 11.50 -23.96
C GLY A 215 -7.82 12.75 -23.53
N LYS A 216 -6.78 13.08 -24.30
CA LYS A 216 -6.04 14.33 -24.15
C LYS A 216 -6.48 15.34 -25.21
N PHE A 217 -6.75 16.56 -24.78
CA PHE A 217 -6.99 17.70 -25.67
C PHE A 217 -5.77 17.94 -26.55
N VAL A 218 -5.98 18.00 -27.88
CA VAL A 218 -4.91 18.29 -28.84
C VAL A 218 -5.02 19.71 -29.34
N GLU A 219 -6.13 20.04 -29.99
CA GLU A 219 -6.41 21.37 -30.55
C GLU A 219 -7.89 21.52 -30.88
N VAL A 220 -8.30 22.77 -31.10
CA VAL A 220 -9.61 23.12 -31.66
C VAL A 220 -9.37 24.00 -32.88
N LYS A 221 -9.92 23.58 -34.02
CA LYS A 221 -9.81 24.30 -35.29
C LYS A 221 -11.13 24.26 -36.03
N ASP A 222 -11.61 25.41 -36.50
CA ASP A 222 -12.83 25.52 -37.31
C ASP A 222 -14.04 24.78 -36.69
N SER A 223 -14.25 24.97 -35.38
CA SER A 223 -15.30 24.31 -34.57
C SER A 223 -15.17 22.77 -34.46
N THR A 224 -14.02 22.23 -34.83
CA THR A 224 -13.67 20.82 -34.68
C THR A 224 -12.69 20.65 -33.55
N LEU A 225 -13.04 19.83 -32.56
CA LEU A 225 -12.19 19.45 -31.44
C LEU A 225 -11.48 18.14 -31.77
N THR A 226 -10.16 18.16 -31.71
CA THR A 226 -9.32 16.97 -31.85
C THR A 226 -8.87 16.47 -30.48
N VAL A 227 -9.14 15.20 -30.21
CA VAL A 227 -8.77 14.51 -28.96
C VAL A 227 -7.95 13.28 -29.26
N GLU A 228 -6.84 13.12 -28.53
CA GLU A 228 -6.08 11.87 -28.51
C GLU A 228 -6.77 10.88 -27.56
N LYS A 229 -7.41 9.85 -28.13
CA LYS A 229 -8.17 8.87 -27.37
C LYS A 229 -7.31 8.17 -26.32
N ARG A 230 -7.85 8.02 -25.11
CA ARG A 230 -7.19 7.25 -24.05
C ARG A 230 -7.12 5.79 -24.46
N VAL A 231 -5.90 5.29 -24.55
CA VAL A 231 -5.58 3.91 -24.89
C VAL A 231 -5.72 3.02 -23.65
N GLN A 232 -6.33 1.83 -23.77
CA GLN A 232 -6.50 0.91 -22.64
C GLN A 232 -5.30 -0.03 -22.46
N ASN A 233 -4.59 -0.38 -23.54
CA ASN A 233 -3.44 -1.29 -23.53
C ASN A 233 -2.21 -0.67 -24.21
N ALA A 234 -1.00 -0.93 -23.71
CA ALA A 234 0.24 -0.40 -24.30
C ALA A 234 0.45 -0.77 -25.79
N SER A 235 -0.25 -1.80 -26.28
CA SER A 235 -0.20 -2.28 -27.67
C SER A 235 -1.19 -1.59 -28.62
N GLU A 236 -2.18 -0.85 -28.10
CA GLU A 236 -3.15 -0.11 -28.91
C GLU A 236 -2.51 1.18 -29.45
N LYS A 237 -2.77 1.50 -30.73
CA LYS A 237 -2.30 2.74 -31.33
C LYS A 237 -3.10 3.92 -30.78
N LYS A 238 -2.38 5.00 -30.44
CA LYS A 238 -2.96 6.31 -30.16
C LYS A 238 -3.74 6.79 -31.37
N GLU A 239 -5.04 6.97 -31.22
CA GLU A 239 -5.95 7.41 -32.27
C GLU A 239 -6.39 8.84 -32.00
N LEU A 240 -6.34 9.68 -33.04
CA LEU A 240 -6.89 11.03 -33.01
C LEU A 240 -8.34 10.97 -33.46
N MET A 241 -9.22 11.55 -32.66
CA MET A 241 -10.66 11.60 -32.88
C MET A 241 -11.09 13.05 -33.00
N ASP A 242 -11.77 13.36 -34.09
CA ASP A 242 -12.33 14.68 -34.34
C ASP A 242 -13.83 14.68 -34.04
N VAL A 243 -14.28 15.63 -33.23
CA VAL A 243 -15.68 15.81 -32.85
C VAL A 243 -16.08 17.25 -33.06
N LYS A 244 -17.29 17.50 -33.58
CA LYS A 244 -17.77 18.86 -33.81
C LYS A 244 -18.30 19.49 -32.53
N ILE A 245 -17.84 20.70 -32.22
CA ILE A 245 -18.41 21.56 -31.18
C ILE A 245 -19.30 22.59 -31.85
N THR A 246 -20.40 22.94 -31.19
CA THR A 246 -21.36 23.93 -31.68
C THR A 246 -21.69 24.95 -30.57
N PRO A 247 -22.36 26.06 -30.90
CA PRO A 247 -22.85 27.01 -29.89
C PRO A 247 -23.78 26.41 -28.82
N ASP A 248 -24.46 25.29 -29.11
CA ASP A 248 -25.32 24.60 -28.13
C ASP A 248 -24.54 23.68 -27.17
N SER A 249 -23.25 23.43 -27.46
CA SER A 249 -22.42 22.53 -26.65
C SER A 249 -22.14 23.16 -25.29
N ARG A 250 -22.43 22.45 -24.20
CA ARG A 250 -22.11 22.91 -22.85
C ARG A 250 -20.67 22.53 -22.51
N ILE A 251 -19.86 23.52 -22.15
CA ILE A 251 -18.42 23.34 -21.92
C ILE A 251 -18.10 23.70 -20.48
N TYR A 252 -17.41 22.80 -19.78
CA TYR A 252 -17.07 22.92 -18.38
C TYR A 252 -15.56 22.73 -18.17
N ILE A 253 -15.00 23.53 -17.26
CA ILE A 253 -13.69 23.30 -16.67
C ILE A 253 -13.90 22.66 -15.30
N CYS A 254 -13.35 21.48 -15.09
CA CYS A 254 -13.31 20.82 -13.79
C CYS A 254 -11.94 21.08 -13.15
N TYR A 255 -11.92 21.95 -12.15
CA TYR A 255 -10.75 22.14 -11.30
C TYR A 255 -10.69 21.01 -10.29
N VAL A 256 -9.59 20.26 -10.30
CA VAL A 256 -9.37 19.12 -9.42
C VAL A 256 -8.23 19.45 -8.47
N LYS A 257 -8.53 19.47 -7.17
CA LYS A 257 -7.54 19.54 -6.10
C LYS A 257 -7.44 18.19 -5.40
N ILE A 258 -6.22 17.68 -5.26
CA ILE A 258 -5.97 16.40 -4.60
C ILE A 258 -5.53 16.67 -3.16
N ASP A 259 -6.17 16.00 -2.21
CA ASP A 259 -5.69 15.95 -0.85
C ASP A 259 -4.79 14.74 -0.63
N TYR A 260 -3.69 14.97 0.09
CA TYR A 260 -2.71 13.94 0.40
C TYR A 260 -2.62 13.67 1.90
N PHE A 261 -2.71 12.40 2.26
CA PHE A 261 -2.20 11.89 3.52
C PHE A 261 -0.74 11.47 3.27
N PHE A 262 0.21 12.33 3.63
CA PHE A 262 1.63 12.20 3.27
C PHE A 262 1.84 12.03 1.77
N SER A 263 2.23 10.84 1.29
CA SER A 263 2.47 10.55 -0.13
C SER A 263 1.27 9.91 -0.83
N THR A 264 0.20 9.58 -0.08
CA THR A 264 -0.99 8.93 -0.66
C THR A 264 -2.14 9.91 -0.82
N VAL A 265 -2.81 9.85 -1.97
CA VAL A 265 -4.09 10.52 -2.21
C VAL A 265 -5.16 10.05 -1.22
N SER A 266 -5.60 10.96 -0.35
CA SER A 266 -6.64 10.74 0.66
C SER A 266 -8.00 11.28 0.24
N GLY A 267 -8.05 12.22 -0.69
CA GLY A 267 -9.30 12.84 -1.13
C GLY A 267 -9.14 13.62 -2.43
N GLU A 268 -10.27 13.94 -3.04
CA GLU A 268 -10.34 14.74 -4.25
C GLU A 268 -11.47 15.77 -4.12
N HIS A 269 -11.14 17.04 -4.36
CA HIS A 269 -12.06 18.15 -4.38
C HIS A 269 -12.22 18.63 -5.81
N GLN A 270 -13.44 18.58 -6.34
CA GLN A 270 -13.77 19.02 -7.69
C GLN A 270 -14.70 20.24 -7.65
N ARG A 271 -14.42 21.20 -8.53
CA ARG A 271 -15.28 22.35 -8.79
C ARG A 271 -15.42 22.57 -10.28
N TYR A 272 -16.66 22.73 -10.74
CA TYR A 272 -16.97 22.92 -12.15
C TYR A 272 -17.19 24.40 -12.46
N GLU A 273 -16.72 24.86 -13.61
CA GLU A 273 -16.99 26.21 -14.11
C GLU A 273 -17.47 26.08 -15.55
N GLN A 274 -18.66 26.59 -15.85
CA GLN A 274 -19.16 26.58 -17.23
C GLN A 274 -18.58 27.78 -17.98
N ILE A 275 -18.00 27.52 -19.15
CA ILE A 275 -17.46 28.55 -20.04
C ILE A 275 -18.31 28.68 -21.29
N LEU A 276 -18.29 29.88 -21.91
CA LEU A 276 -19.03 30.13 -23.13
C LEU A 276 -18.32 29.50 -24.33
N TYR A 277 -19.12 29.07 -25.32
CA TYR A 277 -18.60 28.56 -26.59
C TYR A 277 -17.67 29.56 -27.29
N SER A 278 -18.03 30.85 -27.26
CA SER A 278 -17.20 31.92 -27.84
C SER A 278 -15.79 31.94 -27.26
N ASP A 279 -15.71 31.83 -25.93
CA ASP A 279 -14.48 31.98 -25.15
C ASP A 279 -13.59 30.73 -25.31
N PHE A 280 -14.23 29.56 -25.44
CA PHE A 280 -13.57 28.31 -25.76
C PHE A 280 -12.96 28.30 -27.17
N ILE A 281 -13.69 28.79 -28.18
CA ILE A 281 -13.20 28.83 -29.57
C ILE A 281 -12.14 29.91 -29.78
N SER A 282 -12.29 31.07 -29.12
CA SER A 282 -11.29 32.15 -29.17
C SER A 282 -10.01 31.79 -28.42
N ASN A 283 -10.04 30.73 -27.61
CA ASN A 283 -8.96 30.30 -26.72
C ASN A 283 -8.46 31.44 -25.79
N GLU A 284 -9.35 32.37 -25.46
CA GLU A 284 -9.05 33.49 -24.54
C GLU A 284 -8.91 33.02 -23.09
N SER A 285 -9.51 31.88 -22.75
CA SER A 285 -9.24 31.20 -21.48
C SER A 285 -7.88 30.50 -21.56
N GLU A 286 -6.81 31.13 -21.05
CA GLU A 286 -5.46 30.54 -20.89
C GLU A 286 -5.42 29.19 -20.12
N VAL A 287 -6.57 28.69 -19.68
CA VAL A 287 -6.81 27.49 -18.90
C VAL A 287 -6.78 26.21 -19.76
N ILE A 288 -7.09 26.27 -21.05
CA ILE A 288 -7.16 25.06 -21.90
C ILE A 288 -5.84 24.89 -22.65
N LYS A 289 -5.00 23.98 -22.16
CA LYS A 289 -3.70 23.71 -22.75
C LYS A 289 -3.71 22.36 -23.47
N LYS A 290 -2.85 22.25 -24.47
CA LYS A 290 -2.58 20.97 -25.13
C LYS A 290 -2.11 19.96 -24.07
N GLY A 291 -2.78 18.81 -24.01
CA GLY A 291 -2.48 17.74 -23.06
C GLY A 291 -3.39 17.67 -21.84
N ASN A 292 -4.28 18.65 -21.62
CA ASN A 292 -5.34 18.54 -20.62
C ASN A 292 -6.19 17.29 -20.85
N ASN A 293 -6.61 16.62 -19.77
CA ASN A 293 -7.54 15.51 -19.90
C ASN A 293 -8.92 16.07 -20.23
N VAL A 294 -9.64 15.41 -21.13
CA VAL A 294 -10.99 15.78 -21.52
C VAL A 294 -11.91 14.57 -21.54
N SER A 295 -13.18 14.81 -21.22
CA SER A 295 -14.27 13.86 -21.36
C SER A 295 -15.42 14.50 -22.14
N ILE A 296 -15.94 13.77 -23.11
CA ILE A 296 -16.98 14.21 -24.05
C ILE A 296 -18.19 13.30 -23.93
N TRP A 297 -19.35 13.91 -23.79
CA TRP A 297 -20.65 13.26 -23.94
C TRP A 297 -21.27 13.70 -25.25
N SER A 298 -21.75 12.72 -26.02
CA SER A 298 -22.35 12.91 -27.33
C SER A 298 -23.46 11.87 -27.51
N SER A 299 -24.66 12.33 -27.80
CA SER A 299 -25.84 11.50 -28.06
C SER A 299 -25.82 10.86 -29.46
N ASP A 300 -25.15 11.50 -30.43
CA ASP A 300 -25.09 11.05 -31.83
C ASP A 300 -23.69 10.58 -32.29
N GLY A 301 -22.68 10.70 -31.41
CA GLY A 301 -21.28 10.40 -31.66
C GLY A 301 -20.58 11.37 -32.63
N LYS A 302 -21.24 12.45 -33.05
CA LYS A 302 -20.74 13.41 -34.06
C LYS A 302 -20.64 14.83 -33.50
N LYS A 303 -21.56 15.21 -32.63
CA LYS A 303 -21.69 16.52 -31.99
C LYS A 303 -21.42 16.41 -30.50
N VAL A 304 -20.63 17.33 -29.95
CA VAL A 304 -20.44 17.45 -28.49
C VAL A 304 -21.70 18.02 -27.87
N ASP A 305 -22.31 17.27 -26.95
CA ASP A 305 -23.39 17.77 -26.09
C ASP A 305 -22.80 18.42 -24.84
N ASN A 306 -21.90 17.69 -24.15
CA ASN A 306 -21.18 18.17 -22.97
C ASN A 306 -19.69 17.88 -23.10
N LEU A 307 -18.86 18.88 -22.82
CA LEU A 307 -17.40 18.77 -22.75
C LEU A 307 -16.94 19.14 -21.35
N VAL A 308 -16.14 18.28 -20.73
CA VAL A 308 -15.45 18.58 -19.48
C VAL A 308 -13.95 18.55 -19.73
N VAL A 309 -13.28 19.66 -19.44
CA VAL A 309 -11.82 19.79 -19.44
C VAL A 309 -11.33 19.74 -18.00
N PHE A 310 -10.40 18.84 -17.68
CA PHE A 310 -9.85 18.71 -16.33
C PHE A 310 -8.58 19.56 -16.19
N GLU A 311 -8.56 20.41 -15.17
CA GLU A 311 -7.41 21.21 -14.76
C GLU A 311 -6.99 20.79 -13.34
N TRP A 312 -5.74 20.36 -13.17
CA TRP A 312 -5.21 19.93 -11.88
C TRP A 312 -4.60 21.13 -11.15
N LEU A 313 -5.13 21.42 -9.98
CA LEU A 313 -4.59 22.44 -9.08
C LEU A 313 -3.47 21.82 -8.23
N GLU A 314 -2.36 22.54 -8.06
CA GLU A 314 -1.28 22.18 -7.13
C GLU A 314 -1.71 22.30 -5.65
#